data_AF-A0A3B9M8P6-F1
#
_entry.id   AF-A0A3B9M8P6-F1
#
_cell.length_a   1.000
_cell.length_b   1.000
_cell.length_c   1.000
_cell.angle_alpha   90.00
_cell.angle_beta   90.00
_cell.angle_gamma   90.00
#
_symmetry.space_group_name_H-M   'P 1'
#
loop_
_entity.id
_entity.type
_entity.pdbx_description
1 polymer ?
#
loop_
_entity_poly.entity_id
_entity_poly.type
_entity_poly.pdbx_seq_one_letter_code
_entity_poly.pdbx_strand_id
1 'polypeptide(L)'
;SEVVYHSLQESLTKKGVIFTDTDSALRDYPELFKEYFGTVIPPADNKFSALNSAVWSGGSFIYVPKGVRVEVPLQAYFRINAENMGQFERTLIICDEGSFVHYIEGCTAPIYTTDSLHSAVVEIIVKRNARCRYTTIQNWSTNV
;
A
#
# COMPACT_ATOMS: atom_id res chain seq x y z
N SER A 1 -16.66 1.54 13.22
CA SER A 1 -17.05 2.83 13.83
C SER A 1 -16.11 3.91 13.33
N GLU A 2 -16.56 4.80 12.45
CA GLU A 2 -15.74 5.85 11.81
C GLU A 2 -14.97 6.73 12.81
N VAL A 3 -15.55 6.96 14.00
CA VAL A 3 -14.95 7.74 15.09
C VAL A 3 -13.60 7.16 15.58
N VAL A 4 -13.47 5.83 15.61
CA VAL A 4 -12.22 5.17 16.02
C VAL A 4 -11.15 5.31 14.93
N TYR A 5 -11.55 5.27 13.66
CA TYR A 5 -10.64 5.44 12.54
C TYR A 5 -10.13 6.89 12.45
N HIS A 6 -11.02 7.87 12.61
CA HIS A 6 -10.65 9.29 12.58
C HIS A 6 -9.67 9.67 13.71
N SER A 7 -9.95 9.21 14.93
CA SER A 7 -9.05 9.43 16.09
C SER A 7 -7.70 8.73 15.93
N LEU A 8 -7.66 7.53 15.35
CA LEU A 8 -6.42 6.85 15.00
C LEU A 8 -5.63 7.64 13.95
N GLN A 9 -6.28 8.09 12.89
CA GLN A 9 -5.66 8.86 11.82
C GLN A 9 -5.05 10.17 12.34
N GLU A 10 -5.77 10.92 13.18
CA GLU A 10 -5.21 12.09 13.85
C GLU A 10 -3.98 11.76 14.69
N SER A 11 -4.00 10.64 15.42
CA SER A 11 -2.87 10.23 16.26
C SER A 11 -1.62 9.86 15.44
N LEU A 12 -1.82 9.28 14.25
CA LEU A 12 -0.76 8.94 13.31
C LEU A 12 -0.18 10.21 12.69
N THR A 13 -1.04 11.13 12.23
CA THR A 13 -0.62 12.42 11.65
C THR A 13 0.16 13.26 12.67
N LYS A 14 -0.25 13.27 13.95
CA LYS A 14 0.49 13.95 15.03
C LYS A 14 1.90 13.39 15.25
N LYS A 15 2.13 12.11 14.92
CA LYS A 15 3.44 11.46 14.95
C LYS A 15 4.22 11.61 13.64
N GLY A 16 3.66 12.32 12.66
CA GLY A 16 4.26 12.49 11.32
C GLY A 16 4.14 11.26 10.41
N VAL A 17 3.35 10.26 10.80
CA VAL A 17 3.10 9.10 9.95
C VAL A 17 2.18 9.52 8.81
N ILE A 18 2.58 9.19 7.58
CA ILE A 18 1.74 9.35 6.40
C ILE A 18 1.12 7.98 6.12
N PHE A 19 -0.20 7.91 6.12
CA PHE A 19 -0.94 6.73 5.67
C PHE A 19 -2.12 7.19 4.81
N THR A 20 -2.00 7.00 3.51
CA THR A 20 -2.99 7.46 2.51
C THR A 20 -2.93 6.56 1.27
N ASP A 21 -3.81 6.78 0.30
CA ASP A 21 -3.76 6.08 -0.98
C ASP A 21 -2.61 6.60 -1.86
N THR A 22 -2.15 5.77 -2.78
CA THR A 22 -0.99 6.05 -3.65
C THR A 22 -1.18 7.29 -4.52
N ASP A 23 -2.41 7.56 -4.98
CA ASP A 23 -2.71 8.70 -5.83
C ASP A 23 -2.66 10.02 -5.05
N SER A 24 -3.21 10.03 -3.84
CA SER A 24 -3.08 11.14 -2.90
C SER A 24 -1.63 11.37 -2.47
N ALA A 25 -0.86 10.31 -2.24
CA ALA A 25 0.56 10.46 -1.91
C ALA A 25 1.38 11.09 -3.04
N LEU A 26 1.14 10.68 -4.29
CA LEU A 26 1.79 11.28 -5.45
C LEU A 26 1.47 12.78 -5.58
N ARG A 27 0.22 13.18 -5.30
CA ARG A 27 -0.23 14.57 -5.38
C ARG A 27 0.27 15.42 -4.21
N ASP A 28 0.15 14.91 -2.99
CA ASP A 28 0.32 15.71 -1.77
C ASP A 28 1.75 15.62 -1.20
N TYR A 29 2.51 14.57 -1.55
CA TYR A 29 3.90 14.35 -1.14
C TYR A 29 4.82 13.98 -2.32
N PRO A 30 4.85 14.78 -3.42
CA PRO A 30 5.48 14.38 -4.68
C PRO A 30 6.99 14.13 -4.56
N GLU A 31 7.71 14.91 -3.76
CA GLU A 31 9.16 14.76 -3.58
C GLU A 31 9.50 13.44 -2.88
N LEU A 32 8.79 13.13 -1.79
CA LEU A 32 8.97 11.88 -1.06
C LEU A 32 8.54 10.68 -1.91
N PHE A 33 7.42 10.80 -2.63
CA PHE A 33 6.96 9.75 -3.53
C PHE A 33 8.01 9.43 -4.61
N LYS A 34 8.51 10.48 -5.28
CA LYS A 34 9.50 10.37 -6.36
C LYS A 34 10.84 9.81 -5.87
N GLU A 35 11.23 10.08 -4.63
CA GLU A 35 12.47 9.54 -4.05
C GLU A 35 12.48 8.01 -4.00
N TYR A 36 11.32 7.37 -3.76
CA TYR A 36 11.23 5.93 -3.51
C TYR A 36 10.49 5.13 -4.59
N PHE A 37 9.58 5.75 -5.33
CA PHE A 37 8.75 5.05 -6.30
C PHE A 37 9.59 4.39 -7.41
N GLY A 38 9.41 3.08 -7.60
CA GLY A 38 10.10 2.31 -8.65
C GLY A 38 11.59 2.11 -8.40
N THR A 39 12.09 2.40 -7.20
CA THR A 39 13.50 2.20 -6.84
C THR A 39 13.82 0.76 -6.51
N VAL A 40 12.83 0.00 -6.00
CA VAL A 40 12.97 -1.44 -5.72
C VAL A 40 12.46 -2.24 -6.90
N ILE A 41 11.30 -1.86 -7.45
CA ILE A 41 10.67 -2.53 -8.60
C ILE A 41 10.46 -1.53 -9.73
N PRO A 42 11.46 -1.33 -10.61
CA PRO A 42 11.35 -0.40 -11.72
C PRO A 42 10.29 -0.86 -12.74
N PRO A 43 9.70 0.05 -13.55
CA PRO A 43 8.71 -0.33 -14.55
C PRO A 43 9.18 -1.43 -15.51
N ALA A 44 10.47 -1.44 -15.85
CA ALA A 44 11.06 -2.40 -16.78
C ALA A 44 11.40 -3.77 -16.17
N ASP A 45 11.12 -4.02 -14.89
CA ASP A 45 11.46 -5.27 -14.20
C ASP A 45 10.83 -6.51 -14.88
N ASN A 46 9.53 -6.45 -15.19
CA ASN A 46 8.83 -7.47 -15.95
C ASN A 46 7.56 -6.91 -16.63
N LYS A 47 6.89 -7.73 -17.45
CA LYS A 47 5.69 -7.29 -18.20
C LYS A 47 4.54 -6.83 -17.30
N PHE A 48 4.39 -7.42 -16.10
CA PHE A 48 3.32 -7.09 -15.16
C PHE A 48 3.68 -5.86 -14.32
N SER A 49 4.96 -5.67 -13.96
CA SER A 49 5.40 -4.41 -13.35
C SER A 49 5.26 -3.24 -14.32
N ALA A 50 5.57 -3.43 -15.61
CA ALA A 50 5.41 -2.41 -16.63
C ALA A 50 3.94 -2.00 -16.77
N LEU A 51 3.04 -2.99 -16.84
CA LEU A 51 1.60 -2.75 -16.87
C LEU A 51 1.12 -2.05 -15.60
N ASN A 52 1.43 -2.57 -14.42
CA ASN A 52 1.07 -1.98 -13.13
C ASN A 52 1.59 -0.53 -13.01
N SER A 53 2.85 -0.26 -13.36
CA SER A 53 3.40 1.10 -13.33
C SER A 53 2.76 2.05 -14.33
N ALA A 54 2.13 1.56 -15.40
CA ALA A 54 1.44 2.41 -16.37
C ALA A 54 -0.04 2.67 -16.00
N VAL A 55 -0.70 1.72 -15.35
CA VAL A 55 -2.16 1.75 -15.14
C VAL A 55 -2.60 1.44 -13.71
N TRP A 56 -1.73 1.65 -12.70
CA TRP A 56 -2.13 1.41 -11.31
C TRP A 56 -3.41 2.19 -10.98
N SER A 57 -4.23 1.60 -10.12
CA SER A 57 -5.47 2.19 -9.66
C SER A 57 -5.61 1.87 -8.18
N GLY A 58 -5.17 2.79 -7.34
CA GLY A 58 -5.11 2.60 -5.88
C GLY A 58 -3.86 1.86 -5.39
N GLY A 59 -3.96 1.38 -4.15
CA GLY A 59 -2.83 0.93 -3.34
C GLY A 59 -2.67 1.79 -2.09
N SER A 60 -1.62 1.54 -1.32
CA SER A 60 -1.33 2.30 -0.10
C SER A 60 0.05 2.94 -0.15
N PHE A 61 0.14 4.18 0.32
CA PHE A 61 1.39 4.84 0.63
C PHE A 61 1.53 5.00 2.14
N ILE A 62 2.63 4.48 2.68
CA ILE A 62 2.95 4.55 4.10
C ILE A 62 4.37 5.09 4.29
N TYR A 63 4.50 6.19 5.03
CA TYR A 63 5.80 6.67 5.51
C TYR A 63 5.78 6.73 7.04
N VAL A 64 6.78 6.11 7.66
CA VAL A 64 6.96 6.08 9.12
C VAL A 64 8.26 6.83 9.47
N PRO A 65 8.18 7.98 10.16
CA PRO A 65 9.35 8.79 10.47
C PRO A 65 10.34 8.11 11.40
N LYS A 66 11.57 8.65 11.44
CA LYS A 66 12.65 8.19 12.30
C LYS A 66 12.22 8.02 13.76
N GLY A 67 12.49 6.85 14.33
CA GLY A 67 12.19 6.49 15.72
C GLY A 67 10.70 6.30 16.04
N VAL A 68 9.79 6.54 15.08
CA VAL A 68 8.35 6.40 15.32
C VAL A 68 7.95 4.94 15.29
N ARG A 69 7.24 4.50 16.32
CA ARG A 69 6.68 3.16 16.43
C ARG A 69 5.16 3.23 16.37
N VAL A 70 4.59 2.59 15.35
CA VAL A 70 3.15 2.42 15.17
C VAL A 70 2.73 1.12 15.85
N GLU A 71 2.13 1.22 17.03
CA GLU A 71 1.77 0.06 17.87
C GLU A 71 0.52 -0.67 17.39
N VAL A 72 -0.41 0.07 16.79
CA VAL A 72 -1.65 -0.48 16.23
C VAL A 72 -1.42 -0.86 14.77
N PRO A 73 -1.77 -2.08 14.32
CA PRO A 73 -1.64 -2.44 12.93
C PRO A 73 -2.43 -1.49 12.02
N LEU A 74 -1.77 -1.02 10.96
CA LEU A 74 -2.42 -0.29 9.88
C LEU A 74 -3.12 -1.30 8.98
N GLN A 75 -4.39 -1.06 8.69
CA GLN A 75 -5.19 -1.93 7.83
C GLN A 75 -5.71 -1.11 6.65
N ALA A 76 -5.41 -1.57 5.45
CA ALA A 76 -6.11 -1.12 4.24
C ALA A 76 -7.03 -2.26 3.79
N TYR A 77 -8.30 -1.91 3.54
CA TYR A 77 -9.27 -2.83 2.95
C TYR A 77 -9.71 -2.25 1.61
N PHE A 78 -9.20 -2.84 0.53
CA PHE A 78 -9.60 -2.45 -0.82
C PHE A 78 -10.92 -3.13 -1.16
N ARG A 79 -11.99 -2.35 -1.30
CA ARG A 79 -13.32 -2.84 -1.66
C ARG A 79 -13.58 -2.55 -3.13
N ILE A 80 -13.60 -3.60 -3.95
CA ILE A 80 -13.83 -3.52 -5.40
C ILE A 80 -15.26 -3.02 -5.66
N ASN A 81 -15.40 -1.90 -6.38
CA ASN A 81 -16.69 -1.31 -6.75
C ASN A 81 -16.98 -1.33 -8.26
N ALA A 82 -16.11 -1.93 -9.10
CA ALA A 82 -16.29 -1.95 -10.57
C ALA A 82 -16.12 -3.36 -11.15
N GLU A 83 -17.13 -3.82 -11.90
CA GLU A 83 -17.04 -5.03 -12.74
C GLU A 83 -16.06 -4.79 -13.90
N ASN A 84 -15.29 -5.82 -14.29
CA ASN A 84 -14.42 -5.86 -15.48
C ASN A 84 -13.15 -4.99 -15.49
N MET A 85 -12.60 -4.58 -14.34
CA MET A 85 -11.28 -3.92 -14.28
C MET A 85 -10.24 -4.84 -13.65
N GLY A 86 -9.11 -5.04 -14.34
CA GLY A 86 -7.93 -5.66 -13.74
C GLY A 86 -7.47 -4.86 -12.52
N GLN A 87 -7.07 -5.54 -11.45
CA GLN A 87 -6.69 -4.90 -10.19
C GLN A 87 -5.18 -4.66 -10.17
N PHE A 88 -4.79 -3.40 -10.33
CA PHE A 88 -3.40 -2.97 -10.36
C PHE A 88 -3.09 -2.10 -9.15
N GLU A 89 -2.88 -2.73 -8.00
CA GLU A 89 -2.54 -2.03 -6.77
C GLU A 89 -1.04 -1.72 -6.73
N ARG A 90 -0.68 -0.50 -6.30
CA ARG A 90 0.72 -0.12 -6.08
C ARG A 90 0.91 0.34 -4.65
N THR A 91 1.49 -0.50 -3.81
CA THR A 91 1.75 -0.20 -2.40
C THR A 91 3.22 0.19 -2.19
N LEU A 92 3.46 1.31 -1.53
CA LEU A 92 4.78 1.85 -1.24
C LEU A 92 4.91 2.15 0.27
N ILE A 93 5.79 1.44 0.95
CA ILE A 93 6.00 1.53 2.40
C ILE A 93 7.45 1.92 2.68
N ILE A 94 7.65 3.04 3.37
CA ILE A 94 8.94 3.55 3.79
C ILE A 94 9.00 3.59 5.30
N CYS A 95 9.92 2.83 5.87
CA CYS A 95 10.23 2.82 7.30
C CYS A 95 11.58 3.51 7.50
N ASP A 96 11.57 4.75 8.02
CA ASP A 96 12.78 5.50 8.32
C ASP A 96 13.51 4.94 9.54
N GLU A 97 14.73 5.39 9.83
CA GLU A 97 15.62 4.75 10.81
C GLU A 97 14.96 4.51 12.18
N GLY A 98 15.09 3.29 12.71
CA GLY A 98 14.53 2.94 14.02
C GLY A 98 13.00 2.90 14.09
N SER A 99 12.29 3.08 12.98
CA SER A 99 10.83 3.08 12.95
C SER A 99 10.24 1.66 13.00
N PHE A 100 8.95 1.56 13.35
CA PHE A 100 8.22 0.31 13.32
C PHE A 100 6.80 0.49 12.79
N VAL A 101 6.36 -0.43 11.92
CA VAL A 101 4.97 -0.55 11.48
C VAL A 101 4.58 -2.00 11.27
N HIS A 102 3.34 -2.33 11.57
CA HIS A 102 2.66 -3.52 11.09
C HIS A 102 1.57 -3.09 10.12
N TYR A 103 1.71 -3.46 8.85
CA TYR A 103 0.69 -3.24 7.83
C TYR A 103 0.03 -4.56 7.46
N ILE A 104 -1.29 -4.54 7.39
CA ILE A 104 -2.12 -5.68 7.01
C ILE A 104 -2.90 -5.27 5.76
N GLU A 105 -2.69 -6.02 4.70
CA GLU A 105 -3.39 -5.91 3.43
C GLU A 105 -4.35 -7.10 3.30
N GLY A 106 -5.60 -6.81 2.96
CA GLY A 106 -6.61 -7.83 2.70
C GLY A 106 -7.24 -7.61 1.33
N CYS A 107 -7.33 -8.69 0.55
CA CYS A 107 -8.07 -8.69 -0.70
C CYS A 107 -9.07 -9.86 -0.68
N THR A 108 -10.35 -9.55 -0.93
CA THR A 108 -11.42 -10.55 -1.07
C THR A 108 -12.16 -10.30 -2.37
N ALA A 109 -12.09 -11.25 -3.30
CA ALA A 109 -12.88 -11.20 -4.53
C ALA A 109 -14.23 -11.92 -4.32
N PRO A 110 -15.37 -11.29 -4.65
CA PRO A 110 -16.61 -12.02 -4.97
C PRO A 110 -16.35 -13.05 -6.08
N ILE A 111 -17.14 -14.13 -6.13
CA ILE A 111 -17.08 -15.09 -7.25
C ILE A 111 -17.58 -14.37 -8.51
N TYR A 112 -16.65 -13.94 -9.38
CA TYR A 112 -16.98 -13.37 -10.68
C TYR A 112 -17.21 -14.47 -11.72
N THR A 113 -18.00 -14.18 -12.75
CA THR A 113 -18.32 -15.12 -13.84
C THR A 113 -17.27 -15.15 -14.95
N THR A 114 -16.28 -14.25 -14.93
CA THR A 114 -15.23 -14.07 -15.94
C THR A 114 -13.83 -14.10 -15.31
N ASP A 115 -12.82 -14.49 -16.09
CA ASP A 115 -11.42 -14.46 -15.64
C ASP A 115 -10.97 -13.02 -15.35
N SER A 116 -10.26 -12.83 -14.24
CA SER A 116 -9.75 -11.53 -13.79
C SER A 116 -8.24 -11.60 -13.54
N LEU A 117 -7.53 -10.48 -13.70
CA LEU A 117 -6.10 -10.38 -13.40
C LEU A 117 -5.90 -9.46 -12.19
N HIS A 118 -5.26 -10.00 -11.15
CA HIS A 118 -4.71 -9.23 -10.04
C HIS A 118 -3.18 -9.12 -10.20
N SER A 119 -2.68 -7.89 -10.33
CA SER A 119 -1.25 -7.60 -10.47
C SER A 119 -0.87 -6.46 -9.53
N ALA A 120 -0.70 -6.79 -8.25
CA ALA A 120 -0.15 -5.88 -7.26
C ALA A 120 1.37 -5.75 -7.37
N VAL A 121 1.88 -4.55 -7.09
CA VAL A 121 3.30 -4.33 -6.82
C VAL A 121 3.46 -3.67 -5.47
N VAL A 122 4.35 -4.23 -4.65
CA VAL A 122 4.60 -3.78 -3.28
C VAL A 122 6.08 -3.47 -3.12
N GLU A 123 6.41 -2.22 -2.82
CA GLU A 123 7.76 -1.77 -2.52
C GLU A 123 7.86 -1.44 -1.03
N ILE A 124 8.76 -2.13 -0.31
CA ILE A 124 8.98 -1.91 1.13
C ILE A 124 10.45 -1.55 1.35
N ILE A 125 10.69 -0.32 1.80
CA ILE A 125 12.01 0.22 2.09
C ILE A 125 12.16 0.32 3.60
N VAL A 126 13.10 -0.45 4.17
CA VAL A 126 13.35 -0.50 5.61
C VAL A 126 14.76 0.03 5.90
N LYS A 127 14.85 1.23 6.48
CA LYS A 127 16.12 1.85 6.85
C LYS A 127 16.72 1.24 8.12
N ARG A 128 17.91 1.71 8.49
CA ARG A 128 18.71 1.17 9.60
C ARG A 128 17.89 1.05 10.88
N ASN A 129 17.93 -0.11 11.52
CA ASN A 129 17.21 -0.43 12.77
C ASN A 129 15.68 -0.30 12.70
N ALA A 130 15.10 -0.06 11.53
CA ALA A 130 13.67 -0.04 11.34
C ALA A 130 13.13 -1.47 11.18
N ARG A 131 11.81 -1.63 11.35
CA ARG A 131 11.14 -2.92 11.16
C ARG A 131 9.75 -2.72 10.56
N CYS A 132 9.54 -3.30 9.38
CA CYS A 132 8.21 -3.48 8.81
C CYS A 132 7.73 -4.92 9.06
N ARG A 133 6.52 -5.09 9.56
CA ARG A 133 5.78 -6.34 9.48
C ARG A 133 4.71 -6.18 8.42
N TYR A 134 4.84 -6.91 7.32
CA TYR A 134 3.84 -6.97 6.27
C TYR A 134 3.02 -8.26 6.41
N THR A 135 1.70 -8.16 6.40
CA THR A 135 0.80 -9.31 6.43
C THR A 135 -0.19 -9.17 5.29
N THR A 136 -0.22 -10.15 4.40
CA THR A 136 -1.23 -10.21 3.34
C THR A 136 -2.17 -11.37 3.60
N ILE A 137 -3.47 -11.14 3.42
CA ILE A 137 -4.52 -12.15 3.53
C ILE A 137 -5.29 -12.12 2.22
N GLN A 138 -5.10 -13.16 1.41
CA GLN A 138 -5.73 -13.27 0.10
C GLN A 138 -6.62 -14.50 0.06
N ASN A 139 -7.87 -14.31 -0.37
CA ASN A 139 -8.82 -15.37 -0.62
C ASN A 139 -9.42 -15.17 -2.01
N TRP A 140 -8.82 -15.83 -3.00
CA TRP A 140 -9.17 -15.71 -4.41
C TRP A 140 -10.12 -16.83 -4.85
N SER A 141 -10.99 -16.53 -5.81
CA SER A 141 -11.72 -17.55 -6.57
C SER A 141 -10.80 -18.21 -7.60
N THR A 142 -11.22 -19.33 -8.18
CA THR A 142 -10.40 -20.12 -9.11
C THR A 142 -10.11 -19.45 -10.46
N ASN A 143 -10.73 -18.31 -10.73
CA ASN A 143 -10.67 -17.53 -11.96
C ASN A 143 -9.97 -16.17 -11.78
N VAL A 144 -9.15 -16.02 -10.73
CA VAL A 144 -8.33 -14.83 -10.44
C VAL A 144 -6.85 -15.21 -10.41
#